data_AF-A0A959IAN4-F1
#
_entry.id   AF-A0A959IAN4-F1
#
_cell.length_a   1.000
_cell.length_b   1.000
_cell.length_c   1.000
_cell.angle_alpha   90.00
_cell.angle_beta   90.00
_cell.angle_gamma   90.00
#
_symmetry.space_group_name_H-M   'P 1'
#
loop_
_entity.id
_entity.type
_entity.pdbx_description
1 polymer ?
#
loop_
_entity_poly.entity_id
_entity_poly.type
_entity_poly.pdbx_seq_one_letter_code
_entity_poly.pdbx_strand_id
1 'polypeptide(L)'
;ACHFVDSARHFDYTIVTPSDLPRELQMDLCQRCHLQGVAVLEEGKTFYDFKPGMRLQDVMNVFLPRFTNSHRQFIMASQADRLRKSACYERSDMTCLTCHNPHRSVEVTSREQYNSACENCHREISCSASAASLAAEQYDCVGCHMPRSGSTDIPHVRITDHYISRENIRGQTPDDAASEPAFLGLQLLTKERATDLEMARGYLALYDKYLQLPAMLDSANYYLQRSAAPAREKFNPLIHFLFSREDLARIRELSTPVVADSLQDAWTAYRIGEAWMQAGAYQQAEAFYQRATGLMPLHLDFQEKRATVLAAQQRYEEAGEVYEWVLRENPKRPISLSNLGYLRALQGRWNEAEQWYDRALALDPDYVQALLNKAAVRLVQKDPATARRLLERVLRLEPQNLQARQALQQLQG
;
A
#
# COMPACT_ATOMS: atom_id res chain seq x y z
N ALA A 1 30.05 -20.87 -6.10
CA ALA A 1 31.38 -20.27 -6.29
C ALA A 1 31.16 -18.89 -6.90
N CYS A 2 31.54 -17.81 -6.21
CA CYS A 2 31.46 -16.47 -6.79
C CYS A 2 32.53 -16.34 -7.87
N HIS A 3 32.10 -16.28 -9.13
CA HIS A 3 32.98 -15.88 -10.22
C HIS A 3 33.13 -14.36 -10.17
N PHE A 4 34.25 -13.88 -9.62
CA PHE A 4 34.63 -12.48 -9.80
C PHE A 4 35.09 -12.29 -11.24
N VAL A 5 34.41 -11.42 -11.99
CA VAL A 5 34.84 -11.01 -13.33
C VAL A 5 35.79 -9.83 -13.17
N ASP A 6 37.00 -9.94 -13.73
CA ASP A 6 37.90 -8.80 -13.84
C ASP A 6 37.34 -7.82 -14.88
N SER A 7 36.63 -6.80 -14.40
CA SER A 7 35.95 -5.80 -15.24
C SER A 7 36.90 -4.94 -16.08
N ALA A 8 38.22 -5.00 -15.83
CA ALA A 8 39.22 -4.36 -16.68
C ALA A 8 39.56 -5.18 -17.93
N ARG A 9 39.23 -6.48 -17.95
CA ARG A 9 39.56 -7.41 -19.05
C ARG A 9 38.35 -8.07 -19.69
N HIS A 10 37.25 -8.21 -18.95
CA HIS A 10 36.05 -8.90 -19.39
C HIS A 10 34.80 -8.11 -18.99
N PHE A 11 33.76 -8.17 -19.82
CA PHE A 11 32.48 -7.55 -19.49
C PHE A 11 31.81 -8.33 -18.36
N ASP A 12 31.49 -7.66 -17.25
CA ASP A 12 30.68 -8.26 -16.20
C ASP A 12 29.20 -8.15 -16.58
N TYR A 13 28.65 -9.24 -17.13
CA TYR A 13 27.26 -9.32 -17.54
C TYR A 13 26.26 -9.26 -16.37
N THR A 14 26.73 -9.22 -15.11
CA THR A 14 25.87 -8.96 -13.95
C THR A 14 25.65 -7.46 -13.68
N ILE A 15 26.48 -6.59 -14.28
CA ILE A 15 26.37 -5.14 -14.19
C ILE A 15 25.64 -4.62 -15.42
N VAL A 16 24.45 -4.04 -15.21
CA VAL A 16 23.65 -3.47 -16.30
C VAL A 16 23.96 -1.99 -16.44
N THR A 17 24.46 -1.60 -17.60
CA THR A 17 24.64 -0.19 -17.98
C THR A 17 23.32 0.35 -18.55
N PRO A 18 22.66 1.33 -17.92
CA PRO A 18 21.36 1.81 -18.39
C PRO A 18 21.36 2.35 -19.81
N SER A 19 22.43 3.01 -20.27
CA SER A 19 22.50 3.57 -21.63
C SER A 19 22.42 2.52 -22.74
N ASP A 20 22.80 1.27 -22.43
CA ASP A 20 22.89 0.19 -23.40
C ASP A 20 21.56 -0.58 -23.52
N LEU A 21 20.61 -0.28 -22.64
CA LEU A 21 19.28 -0.88 -22.66
C LEU A 21 18.42 -0.25 -23.78
N PRO A 22 17.52 -1.01 -24.41
CA PRO A 22 16.44 -0.46 -25.21
C PRO A 22 15.64 0.60 -24.45
N ARG A 23 15.12 1.60 -25.17
CA ARG A 23 14.35 2.74 -24.63
C ARG A 23 13.37 2.35 -23.53
N GLU A 24 12.54 1.34 -23.78
CA GLU A 24 11.52 0.89 -22.83
C GLU A 24 12.10 0.36 -21.52
N LEU A 25 13.21 -0.40 -21.57
CA LEU A 25 13.86 -0.95 -20.39
C LEU A 25 14.60 0.13 -19.58
N GLN A 26 15.10 1.17 -20.25
CA GLN A 26 15.60 2.37 -19.56
C GLN A 26 14.49 3.04 -18.77
N MET A 27 13.32 3.21 -19.41
CA MET A 27 12.17 3.85 -18.78
C MET A 27 11.64 3.03 -17.61
N ASP A 28 11.53 1.71 -17.75
CA ASP A 28 11.11 0.79 -16.68
C ASP A 28 12.06 0.84 -15.47
N LEU A 29 13.37 0.92 -15.72
CA LEU A 29 14.37 1.10 -14.66
C LEU A 29 14.12 2.38 -13.85
N CYS A 30 13.90 3.52 -14.52
CA CYS A 30 13.61 4.78 -13.83
C CYS A 30 12.24 4.75 -13.13
N GLN A 31 11.24 4.12 -13.72
CA GLN A 31 9.87 4.03 -13.19
C GLN A 31 9.79 3.26 -11.88
N ARG A 32 10.71 2.32 -11.63
CA ARG A 32 10.78 1.60 -10.36
C ARG A 32 10.78 2.53 -9.13
N CYS A 33 11.31 3.74 -9.28
CA CYS A 33 11.36 4.77 -8.24
C CYS A 33 10.61 6.06 -8.59
N HIS A 34 10.55 6.44 -9.89
CA HIS A 34 9.95 7.71 -10.36
C HIS A 34 8.54 7.56 -10.95
N LEU A 35 7.89 6.42 -10.67
CA LEU A 35 6.48 6.18 -10.98
C LEU A 35 5.76 5.69 -9.72
N GLN A 36 5.40 6.65 -8.88
CA GLN A 36 4.59 6.43 -7.69
C GLN A 36 3.11 6.33 -8.06
N GLY A 37 2.41 5.47 -7.34
CA GLY A 37 1.00 5.17 -7.56
C GLY A 37 0.58 3.96 -6.74
N VAL A 38 -0.52 3.34 -7.13
CA VAL A 38 -0.98 2.06 -6.58
C VAL A 38 -0.16 0.95 -7.24
N ALA A 39 0.96 0.57 -6.61
CA ALA A 39 1.73 -0.59 -7.05
C ALA A 39 1.05 -1.90 -6.63
N VAL A 40 0.88 -2.80 -7.61
CA VAL A 40 0.31 -4.15 -7.48
C VAL A 40 1.32 -5.14 -8.05
N LEU A 41 1.86 -6.01 -7.21
CA LEU A 41 2.80 -7.06 -7.61
C LEU A 41 2.10 -8.13 -8.46
N GLU A 42 2.78 -8.73 -9.41
CA GLU A 42 2.27 -9.93 -10.08
C GLU A 42 2.29 -11.14 -9.14
N GLU A 43 1.50 -12.16 -9.47
CA GLU A 43 1.36 -13.35 -8.62
C GLU A 43 2.72 -14.01 -8.35
N GLY A 44 3.01 -14.30 -7.07
CA GLY A 44 4.27 -14.90 -6.64
C GLY A 44 5.50 -13.98 -6.75
N LYS A 45 5.32 -12.69 -7.05
CA LYS A 45 6.40 -11.71 -7.13
C LYS A 45 6.51 -10.86 -5.86
N THR A 46 7.71 -10.35 -5.64
CA THR A 46 8.10 -9.43 -4.57
C THR A 46 8.74 -8.19 -5.17
N PHE A 47 8.84 -7.12 -4.37
CA PHE A 47 9.51 -5.89 -4.79
C PHE A 47 11.00 -6.05 -5.10
N TYR A 48 11.62 -7.18 -4.73
CA TYR A 48 13.02 -7.52 -4.96
C TYR A 48 13.25 -8.30 -6.25
N ASP A 49 12.19 -8.78 -6.91
CA ASP A 49 12.33 -9.58 -8.14
C ASP A 49 12.61 -8.73 -9.38
N PHE A 50 12.37 -7.42 -9.31
CA PHE A 50 12.73 -6.51 -10.39
C PHE A 50 14.24 -6.29 -10.43
N LYS A 51 14.84 -6.58 -11.59
CA LYS A 51 16.25 -6.31 -11.86
C LYS A 51 16.37 -5.37 -13.06
N PRO A 52 17.39 -4.49 -13.10
CA PRO A 52 17.66 -3.67 -14.28
C PRO A 52 17.70 -4.52 -15.56
N GLY A 53 17.03 -4.06 -16.61
CA GLY A 53 16.89 -4.82 -17.87
C GLY A 53 15.66 -5.74 -17.94
N MET A 54 14.87 -5.87 -16.88
CA MET A 54 13.54 -6.51 -16.93
C MET A 54 12.44 -5.50 -17.26
N ARG A 55 11.33 -5.99 -17.82
CA ARG A 55 10.12 -5.17 -17.90
C ARG A 55 9.53 -5.00 -16.50
N LEU A 56 9.18 -3.77 -16.13
CA LEU A 56 8.62 -3.50 -14.80
C LEU A 56 7.32 -4.28 -14.59
N GLN A 57 6.53 -4.36 -15.66
CA GLN A 57 5.24 -5.03 -15.75
C GLN A 57 5.28 -6.55 -15.46
N ASP A 58 6.45 -7.19 -15.57
CA ASP A 58 6.62 -8.63 -15.29
C ASP A 58 6.71 -8.92 -13.78
N VAL A 59 6.89 -7.86 -12.98
CA VAL A 59 7.03 -7.91 -11.53
C VAL A 59 5.92 -7.14 -10.84
N MET A 60 5.61 -5.94 -11.32
CA MET A 60 4.55 -5.11 -10.76
C MET A 60 3.92 -4.17 -11.78
N ASN A 61 2.65 -3.93 -11.57
CA ASN A 61 1.87 -2.93 -12.29
C ASN A 61 1.64 -1.71 -11.40
N VAL A 62 1.92 -0.53 -11.93
CA VAL A 62 1.59 0.74 -11.24
C VAL A 62 0.34 1.35 -11.87
N PHE A 63 -0.65 1.60 -11.03
CA PHE A 63 -1.88 2.28 -11.39
C PHE A 63 -1.93 3.68 -10.79
N LEU A 64 -2.46 4.65 -11.52
CA LEU A 64 -2.60 6.02 -11.05
C LEU A 64 -4.06 6.48 -11.12
N PRO A 65 -4.65 6.93 -9.99
CA PRO A 65 -5.94 7.60 -9.97
C PRO A 65 -5.93 8.83 -10.87
N ARG A 66 -6.94 8.95 -11.74
CA ARG A 66 -7.13 10.12 -12.59
C ARG A 66 -8.35 10.90 -12.13
N PHE A 67 -8.19 12.21 -12.14
CA PHE A 67 -9.21 13.19 -11.82
C PHE A 67 -9.31 14.21 -12.95
N THR A 68 -10.38 14.99 -12.97
CA THR A 68 -10.63 16.03 -13.99
C THR A 68 -9.46 17.00 -14.18
N ASN A 69 -8.71 17.29 -13.12
CA ASN A 69 -7.57 18.21 -13.11
C ASN A 69 -6.18 17.53 -13.24
N SER A 70 -6.10 16.21 -13.44
CA SER A 70 -4.82 15.47 -13.52
C SER A 70 -3.92 15.86 -14.70
N HIS A 71 -4.41 16.69 -15.62
CA HIS A 71 -3.60 17.29 -16.68
C HIS A 71 -2.69 18.42 -16.14
N ARG A 72 -3.13 19.15 -15.11
CA ARG A 72 -2.38 20.24 -14.46
C ARG A 72 -1.72 19.82 -13.16
N GLN A 73 -2.33 18.90 -12.43
CA GLN A 73 -1.85 18.43 -11.14
C GLN A 73 -1.13 17.08 -11.25
N PHE A 74 -0.10 16.90 -10.42
CA PHE A 74 0.68 15.67 -10.38
C PHE A 74 1.32 15.46 -9.00
N ILE A 75 1.67 14.21 -8.71
CA ILE A 75 2.36 13.83 -7.48
C ILE A 75 3.89 13.89 -7.67
N MET A 76 4.63 14.02 -6.57
CA MET A 76 6.08 14.23 -6.58
C MET A 76 6.84 13.25 -7.47
N ALA A 77 6.61 11.95 -7.30
CA ALA A 77 7.31 10.90 -8.05
C ALA A 77 6.47 10.42 -9.24
N SER A 78 6.08 11.32 -10.13
CA SER A 78 5.34 10.97 -11.38
C SER A 78 6.04 11.45 -12.64
N GLN A 79 7.36 11.73 -12.58
CA GLN A 79 8.13 12.28 -13.70
C GLN A 79 7.99 11.43 -14.96
N ALA A 80 7.99 10.10 -14.84
CA ALA A 80 7.83 9.21 -15.98
C ALA A 80 6.41 9.27 -16.61
N ASP A 81 5.36 9.39 -15.80
CA ASP A 81 3.99 9.60 -16.29
C ASP A 81 3.86 10.95 -17.01
N ARG A 82 4.38 12.01 -16.38
CA ARG A 82 4.34 13.37 -16.92
C ARG A 82 5.12 13.48 -18.23
N LEU A 83 6.31 12.88 -18.30
CA LEU A 83 7.14 12.84 -19.52
C LEU A 83 6.41 12.14 -20.67
N ARG A 84 5.78 10.99 -20.41
CA ARG A 84 5.05 10.21 -21.41
C ARG A 84 3.86 10.95 -22.03
N LYS A 85 3.30 11.95 -21.34
CA LYS A 85 2.23 12.80 -21.88
C LYS A 85 2.74 13.88 -22.83
N SER A 86 4.05 14.15 -22.86
CA SER A 86 4.59 15.21 -23.71
C SER A 86 4.63 14.77 -25.18
N ALA A 87 4.23 15.66 -26.08
CA ALA A 87 4.37 15.43 -27.53
C ALA A 87 5.84 15.23 -27.94
N CYS A 88 6.79 15.73 -27.15
CA CYS A 88 8.22 15.52 -27.35
C CYS A 88 8.59 14.04 -27.15
N TYR A 89 8.12 13.43 -26.06
CA TYR A 89 8.35 12.00 -25.79
C TYR A 89 7.65 11.10 -26.81
N GLU A 90 6.40 11.41 -27.18
CA GLU A 90 5.63 10.62 -28.15
C GLU A 90 6.26 10.59 -29.55
N ARG A 91 6.99 11.64 -29.94
CA ARG A 91 7.53 11.82 -31.30
C ARG A 91 9.04 11.61 -31.41
N SER A 92 9.69 11.14 -30.35
CA SER A 92 11.14 10.91 -30.33
C SER A 92 11.46 9.62 -29.57
N ASP A 93 12.73 9.21 -29.60
CA ASP A 93 13.25 8.09 -28.81
C ASP A 93 13.86 8.52 -27.46
N MET A 94 13.48 9.69 -26.96
CA MET A 94 14.05 10.23 -25.73
C MET A 94 13.71 9.36 -24.50
N THR A 95 14.62 9.39 -23.53
CA THR A 95 14.48 8.77 -22.21
C THR A 95 14.85 9.78 -21.12
N CYS A 96 14.76 9.37 -19.85
CA CYS A 96 15.29 10.18 -18.75
C CYS A 96 16.78 10.51 -18.93
N LEU A 97 17.55 9.64 -19.59
CA LEU A 97 19.00 9.81 -19.82
C LEU A 97 19.33 10.83 -20.91
N THR A 98 18.36 11.22 -21.75
CA THR A 98 18.53 12.30 -22.73
C THR A 98 18.87 13.62 -22.05
N CYS A 99 18.32 13.85 -20.85
CA CYS A 99 18.50 15.09 -20.09
C CYS A 99 19.33 14.88 -18.82
N HIS A 100 19.20 13.73 -18.16
CA HIS A 100 19.83 13.44 -16.87
C HIS A 100 21.00 12.47 -16.97
N ASN A 101 22.04 12.74 -16.18
CA ASN A 101 23.07 11.76 -15.89
C ASN A 101 22.89 11.31 -14.42
N PRO A 102 22.54 10.05 -14.13
CA PRO A 102 22.32 9.57 -12.76
C PRO A 102 23.53 9.74 -11.83
N HIS A 103 24.75 9.90 -12.38
CA HIS A 103 25.96 10.16 -11.62
C HIS A 103 26.23 11.65 -11.36
N ARG A 104 25.38 12.56 -11.84
CA ARG A 104 25.47 14.00 -11.62
C ARG A 104 24.19 14.54 -11.01
N SER A 105 24.32 15.23 -9.87
CA SER A 105 23.17 15.85 -9.22
C SER A 105 22.53 16.91 -10.13
N VAL A 106 21.20 16.94 -10.12
CA VAL A 106 20.41 17.98 -10.81
C VAL A 106 20.67 19.38 -10.25
N GLU A 107 21.16 19.48 -9.01
CA GLU A 107 21.49 20.76 -8.36
C GLU A 107 22.71 21.45 -8.98
N VAL A 108 23.62 20.66 -9.58
CA VAL A 108 24.87 21.16 -10.19
C VAL A 108 24.88 21.03 -11.71
N THR A 109 23.82 20.45 -12.29
CA THR A 109 23.70 20.31 -13.75
C THR A 109 23.31 21.66 -14.37
N SER A 110 24.08 22.13 -15.36
CA SER A 110 23.83 23.43 -15.99
C SER A 110 22.54 23.45 -16.80
N ARG A 111 21.92 24.63 -16.91
CA ARG A 111 20.74 24.82 -17.79
C ARG A 111 21.04 24.52 -19.26
N GLU A 112 22.27 24.80 -19.70
CA GLU A 112 22.73 24.55 -21.06
C GLU A 112 22.59 23.07 -21.44
N GLN A 113 22.91 22.13 -20.55
CA GLN A 113 22.74 20.70 -20.83
C GLN A 113 21.28 20.35 -21.19
N TYR A 114 20.31 20.93 -20.49
CA TYR A 114 18.90 20.71 -20.77
C TYR A 114 18.43 21.41 -22.06
N ASN A 115 18.90 22.63 -22.34
CA ASN A 115 18.58 23.34 -23.57
C ASN A 115 19.17 22.65 -24.81
N SER A 116 20.42 22.17 -24.72
CA SER A 116 21.04 21.38 -25.80
C SER A 116 20.26 20.10 -26.11
N ALA A 117 19.67 19.45 -25.09
CA ALA A 117 18.80 18.30 -25.30
C ALA A 117 17.57 18.65 -26.16
N CYS A 118 16.99 19.84 -25.98
CA CYS A 118 15.91 20.34 -26.83
C CYS A 118 16.40 20.65 -28.25
N GLU A 119 17.54 21.33 -28.38
CA GLU A 119 18.10 21.76 -29.66
C GLU A 119 18.46 20.60 -30.59
N ASN A 120 18.79 19.42 -30.05
CA ASN A 120 19.06 18.21 -30.82
C ASN A 120 17.92 17.86 -31.80
N CYS A 121 16.67 18.19 -31.47
CA CYS A 121 15.51 17.99 -32.34
C CYS A 121 14.91 19.31 -32.86
N HIS A 122 15.12 20.43 -32.16
CA HIS A 122 14.48 21.71 -32.45
C HIS A 122 15.35 22.72 -33.20
N ARG A 123 16.58 22.36 -33.61
CA ARG A 123 17.51 23.28 -34.29
C ARG A 123 16.93 24.00 -35.51
N GLU A 124 16.08 23.31 -36.27
CA GLU A 124 15.47 23.83 -37.50
C GLU A 124 14.03 24.34 -37.29
N ILE A 125 13.50 24.23 -36.06
CA ILE A 125 12.14 24.63 -35.72
C ILE A 125 12.18 26.02 -35.10
N SER A 126 11.64 27.02 -35.81
CA SER A 126 11.56 28.38 -35.27
C SER A 126 10.62 28.46 -34.07
N CYS A 127 11.09 29.08 -32.98
CA CYS A 127 10.27 29.30 -31.80
C CYS A 127 9.12 30.27 -32.11
N SER A 128 7.89 29.91 -31.71
CA SER A 128 6.70 30.74 -31.88
C SER A 128 6.53 31.83 -30.81
N ALA A 129 7.44 31.93 -29.84
CA ALA A 129 7.41 32.96 -28.81
C ALA A 129 7.82 34.33 -29.36
N SER A 130 7.28 35.41 -28.80
CA SER A 130 7.67 36.76 -29.20
C SER A 130 9.12 37.06 -28.82
N ALA A 131 9.78 37.95 -29.57
CA ALA A 131 11.16 38.36 -29.27
C ALA A 131 11.30 38.92 -27.83
N ALA A 132 10.27 39.61 -27.34
CA ALA A 132 10.22 40.10 -25.96
C ALA A 132 10.18 38.95 -24.93
N SER A 133 9.39 37.89 -25.18
CA SER A 133 9.31 36.72 -24.31
C SER A 133 10.61 35.90 -24.31
N LEU A 134 11.26 35.78 -25.47
CA LEU A 134 12.54 35.09 -25.60
C LEU A 134 13.65 35.83 -24.84
N ALA A 135 13.71 37.15 -24.99
CA ALA A 135 14.68 37.97 -24.28
C ALA A 135 14.48 37.93 -22.76
N ALA A 136 13.22 37.94 -22.29
CA ALA A 136 12.88 37.89 -20.86
C ALA A 136 13.34 36.59 -20.18
N GLU A 137 13.26 35.46 -20.88
CA GLU A 137 13.70 34.15 -20.37
C GLU A 137 15.13 33.81 -20.80
N GLN A 138 15.88 34.77 -21.37
CA GLN A 138 17.26 34.56 -21.83
C GLN A 138 17.41 33.38 -22.80
N TYR A 139 16.40 33.17 -23.65
CA TYR A 139 16.33 32.05 -24.59
C TYR A 139 16.37 30.66 -23.93
N ASP A 140 15.99 30.54 -22.65
CA ASP A 140 15.93 29.29 -21.91
C ASP A 140 14.66 28.48 -22.24
N CYS A 141 14.82 27.35 -22.95
CA CYS A 141 13.70 26.47 -23.29
C CYS A 141 13.05 25.87 -22.04
N VAL A 142 13.86 25.50 -21.04
CA VAL A 142 13.38 24.88 -19.79
C VAL A 142 12.50 25.85 -19.00
N GLY A 143 12.88 27.13 -18.95
CA GLY A 143 12.13 28.17 -18.23
C GLY A 143 10.66 28.24 -18.64
N CYS A 144 10.39 28.17 -19.94
CA CYS A 144 9.04 28.22 -20.53
C CYS A 144 8.35 26.86 -20.57
N HIS A 145 9.04 25.82 -21.05
CA HIS A 145 8.41 24.55 -21.41
C HIS A 145 8.42 23.50 -20.30
N MET A 146 9.22 23.70 -19.26
CA MET A 146 9.32 22.84 -18.07
C MET A 146 9.29 23.69 -16.79
N PRO A 147 8.21 24.44 -16.54
CA PRO A 147 8.13 25.31 -15.38
C PRO A 147 8.08 24.51 -14.08
N ARG A 148 8.56 25.12 -12.99
CA ARG A 148 8.42 24.56 -11.65
C ARG A 148 7.01 24.77 -11.11
N SER A 149 6.37 23.70 -10.67
CA SER A 149 5.03 23.69 -10.07
C SER A 149 5.01 22.88 -8.78
N GLY A 150 3.94 23.04 -7.99
CA GLY A 150 3.75 22.28 -6.76
C GLY A 150 3.27 20.86 -7.05
N SER A 151 3.64 19.92 -6.19
CA SER A 151 3.06 18.57 -6.17
C SER A 151 1.80 18.52 -5.30
N THR A 152 0.85 17.65 -5.62
CA THR A 152 -0.39 17.52 -4.83
C THR A 152 -0.22 16.75 -3.52
N ASP A 153 0.79 15.90 -3.42
CA ASP A 153 1.01 14.99 -2.29
C ASP A 153 2.01 15.51 -1.25
N ILE A 154 2.86 16.47 -1.61
CA ILE A 154 3.85 17.07 -0.69
C ILE A 154 3.68 18.60 -0.67
N PRO A 155 3.13 19.16 0.42
CA PRO A 155 3.01 20.61 0.59
C PRO A 155 4.36 21.31 0.55
N HIS A 156 4.38 22.54 0.03
CA HIS A 156 5.56 23.43 -0.02
C HIS A 156 6.77 22.95 -0.83
N VAL A 157 6.64 21.87 -1.62
CA VAL A 157 7.69 21.48 -2.57
C VAL A 157 7.34 21.94 -3.98
N ARG A 158 8.32 22.51 -4.69
CA ARG A 158 8.21 22.87 -6.10
C ARG A 158 9.21 22.06 -6.92
N ILE A 159 8.73 21.32 -7.91
CA ILE A 159 9.56 20.55 -8.83
C ILE A 159 9.24 20.90 -10.28
N THR A 160 10.20 20.59 -11.14
CA THR A 160 10.03 20.76 -12.59
C THR A 160 9.01 19.76 -13.10
N ASP A 161 7.99 20.27 -13.77
CA ASP A 161 7.00 19.44 -14.44
C ASP A 161 7.60 18.81 -15.70
N HIS A 162 7.51 17.49 -15.81
CA HIS A 162 8.03 16.76 -16.96
C HIS A 162 6.99 16.66 -18.10
N TYR A 163 5.78 17.21 -17.92
CA TYR A 163 4.82 17.39 -19.00
C TYR A 163 5.25 18.57 -19.89
N ILE A 164 6.33 18.35 -20.64
CA ILE A 164 6.97 19.34 -21.53
C ILE A 164 5.91 19.87 -22.50
N SER A 165 5.55 21.13 -22.37
CA SER A 165 4.37 21.72 -23.00
C SER A 165 4.67 23.07 -23.65
N ARG A 166 4.04 23.33 -24.81
CA ARG A 166 4.02 24.67 -25.43
C ARG A 166 3.04 25.62 -24.76
N GLU A 167 2.01 25.07 -24.12
CA GLU A 167 1.06 25.84 -23.34
C GLU A 167 1.71 26.20 -22.01
N ASN A 168 1.99 27.49 -21.85
CA ASN A 168 2.66 28.02 -20.69
C ASN A 168 1.77 27.79 -19.44
N ILE A 169 2.23 26.97 -18.49
CA ILE A 169 1.56 26.86 -17.18
C ILE A 169 1.71 28.17 -16.39
N ARG A 170 2.76 28.96 -16.70
CA ARG A 170 2.96 30.32 -16.16
C ARG A 170 1.84 31.25 -16.67
N GLY A 171 0.81 31.45 -15.82
CA GLY A 171 -0.27 32.40 -16.08
C GLY A 171 -1.67 31.78 -16.23
N GLN A 172 -1.80 30.45 -16.17
CA GLN A 172 -3.13 29.85 -16.00
C GLN A 172 -3.61 30.17 -14.59
N THR A 173 -4.79 30.80 -14.48
CA THR A 173 -5.51 30.91 -13.20
C THR A 173 -5.69 29.50 -12.65
N PRO A 174 -5.43 29.23 -11.36
CA PRO A 174 -5.91 28.01 -10.73
C PRO A 174 -7.38 27.85 -11.10
N ASP A 175 -7.82 26.66 -11.54
CA ASP A 175 -9.26 26.40 -11.62
C ASP A 175 -9.88 26.84 -10.30
N ASP A 176 -11.06 27.46 -10.35
CA ASP A 176 -11.76 27.92 -9.16
C ASP A 176 -11.64 26.83 -8.08
N ALA A 177 -10.92 27.15 -7.01
CA ALA A 177 -10.61 26.23 -5.92
C ALA A 177 -11.86 25.70 -5.18
N ALA A 178 -13.05 26.04 -5.69
CA ALA A 178 -14.36 25.68 -5.17
C ALA A 178 -14.88 24.31 -5.66
N SER A 179 -14.31 23.73 -6.72
CA SER A 179 -14.75 22.43 -7.24
C SER A 179 -13.75 21.33 -6.89
N GLU A 180 -14.13 20.41 -6.01
CA GLU A 180 -13.33 19.21 -5.76
C GLU A 180 -13.19 18.40 -7.07
N PRO A 181 -11.95 18.00 -7.42
CA PRO A 181 -11.73 17.33 -8.69
C PRO A 181 -12.42 15.97 -8.71
N ALA A 182 -13.30 15.76 -9.69
CA ALA A 182 -14.05 14.51 -9.80
C ALA A 182 -13.13 13.36 -10.23
N PHE A 183 -13.27 12.21 -9.56
CA PHE A 183 -12.55 10.99 -9.92
C PHE A 183 -13.06 10.45 -11.26
N LEU A 184 -12.14 10.28 -12.22
CA LEU A 184 -12.43 9.79 -13.56
C LEU A 184 -12.24 8.27 -13.67
N GLY A 185 -11.28 7.72 -12.94
CA GLY A 185 -10.96 6.31 -13.02
C GLY A 185 -9.52 6.00 -12.67
N LEU A 186 -9.18 4.71 -12.76
CA LEU A 186 -7.84 4.22 -12.52
C LEU A 186 -7.15 3.93 -13.85
N GLN A 187 -5.91 4.39 -14.02
CA GLN A 187 -5.12 4.14 -15.24
C GLN A 187 -3.89 3.29 -14.93
N LEU A 188 -3.69 2.19 -15.66
CA LEU A 188 -2.44 1.42 -15.65
C LEU A 188 -1.36 2.16 -16.46
N LEU A 189 -0.14 2.28 -15.90
CA LEU A 189 0.96 3.03 -16.53
C LEU A 189 2.16 2.16 -16.96
N THR A 190 2.15 0.88 -16.63
CA THR A 190 3.27 -0.05 -16.90
C THR A 190 3.05 -0.90 -18.15
N LYS A 191 1.81 -0.95 -18.67
CA LYS A 191 1.43 -1.61 -19.92
C LYS A 191 0.53 -0.69 -20.73
N GLU A 192 0.48 -0.88 -22.04
CA GLU A 192 -0.40 -0.10 -22.93
C GLU A 192 -1.89 -0.30 -22.61
N ARG A 193 -2.27 -1.54 -22.25
CA ARG A 193 -3.65 -1.90 -21.94
C ARG A 193 -3.70 -2.86 -20.77
N ALA A 194 -4.52 -2.52 -19.78
CA ALA A 194 -4.84 -3.40 -18.67
C ALA A 194 -5.89 -4.45 -19.09
N THR A 195 -5.71 -5.67 -18.60
CA THR A 195 -6.77 -6.67 -18.55
C THR A 195 -7.80 -6.29 -17.47
N ASP A 196 -9.00 -6.85 -17.58
CA ASP A 196 -10.03 -6.64 -16.57
C ASP A 196 -9.60 -7.15 -15.19
N LEU A 197 -8.88 -8.27 -15.12
CA LEU A 197 -8.38 -8.78 -13.84
C LEU A 197 -7.36 -7.84 -13.20
N GLU A 198 -6.47 -7.24 -13.98
CA GLU A 198 -5.52 -6.25 -13.49
C GLU A 198 -6.23 -4.99 -12.99
N MET A 199 -7.23 -4.50 -13.72
CA MET A 199 -8.04 -3.37 -13.29
C MET A 199 -8.77 -3.67 -11.97
N ALA A 200 -9.37 -4.85 -11.83
CA ALA A 200 -9.98 -5.27 -10.57
C ALA A 200 -8.98 -5.26 -9.40
N ARG A 201 -7.80 -5.84 -9.59
CA ARG A 201 -6.72 -5.84 -8.58
C ARG A 201 -6.25 -4.42 -8.26
N GLY A 202 -6.16 -3.54 -9.26
CA GLY A 202 -5.81 -2.13 -9.10
C GLY A 202 -6.82 -1.38 -8.23
N TYR A 203 -8.13 -1.55 -8.48
CA TYR A 203 -9.18 -0.92 -7.68
C TYR A 203 -9.24 -1.46 -6.25
N LEU A 204 -9.04 -2.77 -6.04
CA LEU A 204 -8.95 -3.35 -4.70
C LEU A 204 -7.75 -2.78 -3.92
N ALA A 205 -6.58 -2.70 -4.57
CA ALA A 205 -5.40 -2.12 -3.95
C ALA A 205 -5.55 -0.61 -3.68
N LEU A 206 -6.28 0.10 -4.53
CA LEU A 206 -6.61 1.52 -4.32
C LEU A 206 -7.54 1.69 -3.11
N TYR A 207 -8.54 0.82 -2.97
CA TYR A 207 -9.45 0.82 -1.83
C TYR A 207 -8.71 0.64 -0.52
N ASP A 208 -7.87 -0.40 -0.41
CA ASP A 208 -7.14 -0.70 0.82
C ASP A 208 -6.16 0.40 1.24
N LYS A 209 -5.43 0.96 0.26
CA LYS A 209 -4.28 1.82 0.54
C LYS A 209 -4.60 3.31 0.63
N TYR A 210 -5.61 3.78 -0.11
CA TYR A 210 -5.79 5.23 -0.30
C TYR A 210 -7.24 5.71 -0.25
N LEU A 211 -8.18 5.01 -0.89
CA LEU A 211 -9.56 5.49 -1.07
C LEU A 211 -10.59 4.43 -0.68
N GLN A 212 -10.92 4.35 0.62
CA GLN A 212 -11.91 3.43 1.18
C GLN A 212 -13.37 3.82 0.86
N LEU A 213 -13.65 4.11 -0.42
CA LEU A 213 -14.97 4.48 -0.92
C LEU A 213 -15.67 3.26 -1.52
N PRO A 214 -16.98 3.05 -1.27
CA PRO A 214 -17.74 1.94 -1.85
C PRO A 214 -17.64 1.85 -3.38
N ALA A 215 -17.55 2.99 -4.07
CA ALA A 215 -17.40 3.07 -5.52
C ALA A 215 -16.14 2.35 -6.06
N MET A 216 -15.08 2.24 -5.26
CA MET A 216 -13.87 1.49 -5.66
C MET A 216 -14.15 -0.01 -5.68
N LEU A 217 -14.92 -0.51 -4.71
CA LEU A 217 -15.36 -1.90 -4.67
C LEU A 217 -16.37 -2.21 -5.79
N ASP A 218 -17.27 -1.28 -6.10
CA ASP A 218 -18.19 -1.41 -7.24
C ASP A 218 -17.42 -1.53 -8.57
N SER A 219 -16.38 -0.69 -8.74
CA SER A 219 -15.49 -0.75 -9.91
C SER A 219 -14.72 -2.08 -9.94
N ALA A 220 -14.14 -2.51 -8.81
CA ALA A 220 -13.46 -3.79 -8.73
C ALA A 220 -14.37 -4.96 -9.13
N ASN A 221 -15.61 -4.99 -8.61
CA ASN A 221 -16.60 -6.01 -8.95
C ASN A 221 -16.99 -5.99 -10.44
N TYR A 222 -17.20 -4.79 -11.01
CA TYR A 222 -17.49 -4.64 -12.45
C TYR A 222 -16.41 -5.32 -13.30
N TYR A 223 -15.14 -5.06 -13.01
CA TYR A 223 -14.03 -5.68 -13.74
C TYR A 223 -13.87 -7.18 -13.44
N LEU A 224 -14.10 -7.63 -12.20
CA LEU A 224 -14.08 -9.07 -11.86
C LEU A 224 -15.13 -9.87 -12.64
N GLN A 225 -16.33 -9.31 -12.78
CA GLN A 225 -17.43 -9.95 -13.52
C GLN A 225 -17.18 -9.99 -15.02
N ARG A 226 -16.61 -8.91 -15.59
CA ARG A 226 -16.29 -8.82 -17.01
C ARG A 226 -15.08 -9.68 -17.41
N SER A 227 -14.17 -9.93 -16.47
CA SER A 227 -12.93 -10.64 -16.71
C SER A 227 -13.14 -12.07 -17.22
N ALA A 228 -12.61 -12.32 -18.42
CA ALA A 228 -12.52 -13.64 -19.04
C ALA A 228 -11.44 -14.54 -18.43
N ALA A 229 -10.70 -14.06 -17.42
CA ALA A 229 -9.66 -14.85 -16.76
C ALA A 229 -10.25 -16.14 -16.12
N PRO A 230 -9.49 -17.25 -16.09
CA PRO A 230 -9.90 -18.48 -15.43
C PRO A 230 -10.30 -18.29 -13.97
N ALA A 231 -11.24 -19.10 -13.47
CA ALA A 231 -11.72 -19.01 -12.08
C ALA A 231 -10.60 -19.07 -11.04
N ARG A 232 -9.56 -19.90 -11.29
CA ARG A 232 -8.38 -20.01 -10.42
C ARG A 232 -7.63 -18.68 -10.25
N GLU A 233 -7.54 -17.85 -11.29
CA GLU A 233 -6.84 -16.57 -11.28
C GLU A 233 -7.71 -15.46 -10.66
N LYS A 234 -9.03 -15.62 -10.77
CA LYS A 234 -10.01 -14.73 -10.12
C LYS A 234 -10.22 -15.02 -8.64
N PHE A 235 -9.78 -16.18 -8.15
CA PHE A 235 -10.04 -16.62 -6.79
C PHE A 235 -9.49 -15.65 -5.73
N ASN A 236 -8.18 -15.33 -5.76
CA ASN A 236 -7.58 -14.42 -4.77
C ASN A 236 -8.22 -13.02 -4.80
N PRO A 237 -8.38 -12.36 -5.97
CA PRO A 237 -9.04 -11.05 -6.02
C PRO A 237 -10.52 -11.08 -5.62
N LEU A 238 -11.22 -12.19 -5.87
CA LEU A 238 -12.62 -12.35 -5.44
C LEU A 238 -12.72 -12.49 -3.92
N ILE A 239 -11.88 -13.31 -3.29
CA ILE A 239 -11.82 -13.43 -1.82
C ILE A 239 -11.46 -12.08 -1.20
N HIS A 240 -10.52 -11.34 -1.79
CA HIS A 240 -10.20 -9.99 -1.38
C HIS A 240 -11.42 -9.07 -1.46
N PHE A 241 -12.08 -8.98 -2.62
CA PHE A 241 -13.29 -8.17 -2.80
C PHE A 241 -14.38 -8.48 -1.76
N LEU A 242 -14.70 -9.77 -1.56
CA LEU A 242 -15.71 -10.20 -0.60
C LEU A 242 -15.34 -9.83 0.84
N PHE A 243 -14.05 -9.92 1.19
CA PHE A 243 -13.57 -9.57 2.51
C PHE A 243 -13.72 -8.08 2.78
N SER A 244 -13.36 -7.24 1.81
CA SER A 244 -13.54 -5.78 1.89
C SER A 244 -15.01 -5.36 1.91
N ARG A 245 -15.93 -6.23 1.49
CA ARG A 245 -17.39 -6.07 1.59
C ARG A 245 -18.00 -6.70 2.85
N GLU A 246 -17.17 -7.30 3.70
CA GLU A 246 -17.58 -8.06 4.89
C GLU A 246 -18.52 -9.25 4.58
N ASP A 247 -18.52 -9.76 3.34
CA ASP A 247 -19.29 -10.94 2.95
C ASP A 247 -18.53 -12.23 3.31
N LEU A 248 -18.39 -12.45 4.62
CA LEU A 248 -17.70 -13.60 5.18
C LEU A 248 -18.44 -14.91 4.88
N ALA A 249 -19.76 -14.87 4.70
CA ALA A 249 -20.56 -16.04 4.35
C ALA A 249 -20.18 -16.59 2.97
N ARG A 250 -20.09 -15.71 1.97
CA ARG A 250 -19.67 -16.11 0.63
C ARG A 250 -18.22 -16.60 0.58
N ILE A 251 -17.34 -16.00 1.39
CA ILE A 251 -15.95 -16.50 1.52
C ILE A 251 -15.93 -17.93 2.03
N ARG A 252 -16.72 -18.26 3.07
CA ARG A 252 -16.80 -19.63 3.59
C ARG A 252 -17.32 -20.62 2.56
N GLU A 253 -18.35 -20.24 1.80
CA GLU A 253 -18.90 -21.08 0.73
C GLU A 253 -17.82 -21.40 -0.33
N LEU A 254 -17.13 -20.37 -0.83
CA LEU A 254 -16.08 -20.52 -1.85
C LEU A 254 -14.84 -21.26 -1.34
N SER A 255 -14.54 -21.16 -0.04
CA SER A 255 -13.37 -21.80 0.57
C SER A 255 -13.64 -23.20 1.11
N THR A 256 -14.89 -23.65 1.19
CA THR A 256 -15.25 -25.01 1.66
C THR A 256 -14.52 -26.13 0.90
N PRO A 257 -14.41 -26.11 -0.46
CA PRO A 257 -13.67 -27.15 -1.18
C PRO A 257 -12.15 -26.92 -1.20
N VAL A 258 -11.64 -25.84 -0.60
CA VAL A 258 -10.23 -25.43 -0.71
C VAL A 258 -9.41 -26.06 0.41
N VAL A 259 -8.37 -26.79 0.02
CA VAL A 259 -7.36 -27.28 0.96
C VAL A 259 -6.38 -26.14 1.27
N ALA A 260 -6.22 -25.78 2.55
CA ALA A 260 -5.39 -24.64 2.95
C ALA A 260 -3.97 -24.67 2.35
N ASP A 261 -3.30 -25.82 2.38
CA ASP A 261 -1.93 -25.99 1.84
C ASP A 261 -1.79 -25.69 0.35
N SER A 262 -2.90 -25.74 -0.42
CA SER A 262 -2.89 -25.43 -1.85
C SER A 262 -2.78 -23.92 -2.15
N LEU A 263 -3.12 -23.06 -1.19
CA LEU A 263 -3.11 -21.60 -1.39
C LEU A 263 -1.68 -21.08 -1.46
N GLN A 264 -1.37 -20.19 -2.40
CA GLN A 264 -0.05 -19.58 -2.52
C GLN A 264 -0.01 -18.14 -2.00
N ASP A 265 -1.17 -17.51 -1.84
CA ASP A 265 -1.29 -16.14 -1.34
C ASP A 265 -1.63 -16.12 0.16
N ALA A 266 -0.74 -15.53 0.95
CA ALA A 266 -0.86 -15.49 2.41
C ALA A 266 -2.07 -14.67 2.86
N TRP A 267 -2.35 -13.57 2.16
CA TRP A 267 -3.47 -12.69 2.48
C TRP A 267 -4.83 -13.36 2.20
N THR A 268 -4.93 -14.14 1.13
CA THR A 268 -6.12 -14.95 0.81
C THR A 268 -6.35 -16.00 1.88
N ALA A 269 -5.30 -16.71 2.29
CA ALA A 269 -5.39 -17.65 3.41
C ALA A 269 -5.84 -16.95 4.70
N TYR A 270 -5.27 -15.79 5.03
CA TYR A 270 -5.68 -14.99 6.18
C TYR A 270 -7.17 -14.59 6.13
N ARG A 271 -7.64 -14.04 5.00
CA ARG A 271 -9.04 -13.59 4.84
C ARG A 271 -10.04 -14.73 4.97
N ILE A 272 -9.69 -15.91 4.45
CA ILE A 272 -10.49 -17.13 4.63
C ILE A 272 -10.48 -17.56 6.10
N GLY A 273 -9.32 -17.54 6.76
CA GLY A 273 -9.19 -17.83 8.19
C GLY A 273 -10.08 -16.93 9.05
N GLU A 274 -10.09 -15.62 8.77
CA GLU A 274 -10.96 -14.65 9.45
C GLU A 274 -12.44 -14.98 9.23
N ALA A 275 -12.84 -15.34 8.01
CA ALA A 275 -14.23 -15.70 7.72
C ALA A 275 -14.71 -16.94 8.50
N TRP A 276 -13.84 -17.95 8.69
CA TRP A 276 -14.12 -19.12 9.51
C TRP A 276 -14.07 -18.82 11.01
N MET A 277 -13.12 -17.98 11.45
CA MET A 277 -12.98 -17.56 12.85
C MET A 277 -14.26 -16.86 13.33
N GLN A 278 -14.80 -15.94 12.53
CA GLN A 278 -16.05 -15.24 12.84
C GLN A 278 -17.28 -16.16 12.86
N ALA A 279 -17.21 -17.30 12.17
CA ALA A 279 -18.26 -18.32 12.23
C ALA A 279 -18.11 -19.30 13.41
N GLY A 280 -17.07 -19.16 14.24
CA GLY A 280 -16.76 -20.08 15.34
C GLY A 280 -16.15 -21.42 14.89
N ALA A 281 -15.81 -21.56 13.61
CA ALA A 281 -15.24 -22.78 13.03
C ALA A 281 -13.70 -22.79 13.22
N TYR A 282 -13.27 -22.96 14.47
CA TYR A 282 -11.88 -22.72 14.87
C TYR A 282 -10.87 -23.69 14.24
N GLN A 283 -11.27 -24.93 13.93
CA GLN A 283 -10.36 -25.90 13.30
C GLN A 283 -10.05 -25.49 11.85
N GLN A 284 -11.06 -25.07 11.08
CA GLN A 284 -10.88 -24.54 9.74
C GLN A 284 -10.07 -23.25 9.77
N ALA A 285 -10.42 -22.31 10.66
CA ALA A 285 -9.71 -21.05 10.80
C ALA A 285 -8.20 -21.26 11.09
N GLU A 286 -7.87 -22.21 11.98
CA GLU A 286 -6.48 -22.55 12.27
C GLU A 286 -5.72 -23.03 11.04
N ALA A 287 -6.27 -23.95 10.25
CA ALA A 287 -5.60 -24.46 9.05
C ALA A 287 -5.23 -23.32 8.08
N PHE A 288 -6.13 -22.36 7.89
CA PHE A 288 -5.89 -21.20 7.02
C PHE A 288 -4.90 -20.18 7.64
N TYR A 289 -4.95 -19.92 8.95
CA TYR A 289 -3.94 -19.08 9.61
C TYR A 289 -2.55 -19.73 9.64
N GLN A 290 -2.48 -21.05 9.84
CA GLN A 290 -1.22 -21.80 9.72
C GLN A 290 -0.65 -21.66 8.31
N ARG A 291 -1.50 -21.73 7.27
CA ARG A 291 -1.04 -21.45 5.91
C ARG A 291 -0.53 -20.02 5.73
N ALA A 292 -1.28 -19.02 6.20
CA ALA A 292 -0.90 -17.62 6.09
C ALA A 292 0.44 -17.33 6.78
N THR A 293 0.63 -17.86 7.99
CA THR A 293 1.89 -17.75 8.75
C THR A 293 3.02 -18.58 8.16
N GLY A 294 2.75 -19.72 7.51
CA GLY A 294 3.76 -20.46 6.76
C GLY A 294 4.28 -19.71 5.53
N LEU A 295 3.42 -18.96 4.86
CA LEU A 295 3.78 -18.14 3.69
C LEU A 295 4.45 -16.82 4.10
N MET A 296 4.06 -16.21 5.22
CA MET A 296 4.63 -14.97 5.75
C MET A 296 4.93 -15.10 7.26
N PRO A 297 6.01 -15.81 7.64
CA PRO A 297 6.29 -16.14 9.04
C PRO A 297 6.57 -14.93 9.94
N LEU A 298 7.06 -13.84 9.34
CA LEU A 298 7.38 -12.59 10.04
C LEU A 298 6.21 -11.59 10.04
N HIS A 299 5.03 -11.94 9.49
CA HIS A 299 3.85 -11.09 9.55
C HIS A 299 3.17 -11.22 10.92
N LEU A 300 3.52 -10.32 11.83
CA LEU A 300 3.11 -10.39 13.23
C LEU A 300 1.59 -10.45 13.41
N ASP A 301 0.80 -9.73 12.59
CA ASP A 301 -0.66 -9.76 12.70
C ASP A 301 -1.24 -11.15 12.41
N PHE A 302 -0.61 -11.92 11.50
CA PHE A 302 -1.08 -13.27 11.17
C PHE A 302 -0.78 -14.23 12.32
N GLN A 303 0.37 -14.03 12.99
CA GLN A 303 0.74 -14.81 14.17
C GLN A 303 -0.20 -14.49 15.34
N GLU A 304 -0.60 -13.23 15.54
CA GLU A 304 -1.62 -12.86 16.53
C GLU A 304 -2.97 -13.54 16.27
N LYS A 305 -3.42 -13.60 15.01
CA LYS A 305 -4.67 -14.31 14.67
C LYS A 305 -4.55 -15.82 14.88
N ARG A 306 -3.39 -16.41 14.56
CA ARG A 306 -3.10 -17.81 14.88
C ARG A 306 -3.16 -18.06 16.40
N ALA A 307 -2.54 -17.20 17.20
CA ALA A 307 -2.62 -17.30 18.66
C ALA A 307 -4.05 -17.14 19.19
N THR A 308 -4.84 -16.27 18.55
CA THR A 308 -6.25 -16.04 18.91
C THR A 308 -7.10 -17.28 18.67
N VAL A 309 -6.94 -17.97 17.54
CA VAL A 309 -7.68 -19.22 17.28
C VAL A 309 -7.22 -20.36 18.20
N LEU A 310 -5.93 -20.46 18.53
CA LEU A 310 -5.41 -21.42 19.51
C LEU A 310 -6.05 -21.21 20.88
N ALA A 311 -6.14 -19.95 21.33
CA ALA A 311 -6.81 -19.59 22.57
C ALA A 311 -8.30 -19.95 22.55
N ALA A 312 -9.00 -19.72 21.42
CA ALA A 312 -10.41 -20.10 21.26
C ALA A 312 -10.63 -21.63 21.31
N GLN A 313 -9.64 -22.41 20.90
CA GLN A 313 -9.60 -23.87 21.07
C GLN A 313 -9.12 -24.33 22.45
N GLN A 314 -8.92 -23.40 23.39
CA GLN A 314 -8.41 -23.66 24.75
C GLN A 314 -6.96 -24.17 24.82
N ARG A 315 -6.19 -24.03 23.74
CA ARG A 315 -4.76 -24.37 23.66
C ARG A 315 -3.93 -23.19 24.16
N TYR A 316 -4.10 -22.87 25.44
CA TYR A 316 -3.59 -21.62 26.03
C TYR A 316 -2.07 -21.55 26.11
N GLU A 317 -1.39 -22.68 26.30
CA GLU A 317 0.08 -22.73 26.34
C GLU A 317 0.67 -22.37 24.97
N GLU A 318 0.22 -23.05 23.91
CA GLU A 318 0.64 -22.77 22.53
C GLU A 318 0.28 -21.33 22.10
N ALA A 319 -0.90 -20.84 22.46
CA ALA A 319 -1.27 -19.45 22.21
C ALA A 319 -0.33 -18.47 22.92
N GLY A 320 0.04 -18.77 24.17
CA GLY A 320 0.98 -18.00 24.97
C GLY A 320 2.37 -17.91 24.32
N GLU A 321 2.91 -19.04 23.87
CA GLU A 321 4.20 -19.08 23.17
C GLU A 321 4.21 -18.20 21.92
N VAL A 322 3.13 -18.23 21.13
CA VAL A 322 3.01 -17.40 19.93
C VAL A 322 2.93 -15.91 20.29
N TYR A 323 2.12 -15.53 21.28
CA TYR A 323 2.05 -14.13 21.73
C TYR A 323 3.38 -13.64 22.31
N GLU A 324 4.07 -14.47 23.09
CA GLU A 324 5.39 -14.15 23.64
C GLU A 324 6.43 -13.99 22.53
N TRP A 325 6.38 -14.81 21.48
CA TRP A 325 7.20 -14.61 20.29
C TRP A 325 6.87 -13.29 19.58
N VAL A 326 5.59 -12.97 19.35
CA VAL A 326 5.17 -11.70 18.73
C VAL A 326 5.69 -10.49 19.51
N LEU A 327 5.62 -10.55 20.85
CA LEU A 327 6.09 -9.47 21.73
C LEU A 327 7.61 -9.37 21.83
N ARG A 328 8.35 -10.45 21.54
CA ARG A 328 9.82 -10.38 21.39
C ARG A 328 10.22 -9.66 20.10
N GLU A 329 9.52 -9.93 19.00
CA GLU A 329 9.78 -9.27 17.71
C GLU A 329 9.32 -7.79 17.72
N ASN A 330 8.16 -7.51 18.33
CA ASN A 330 7.69 -6.15 18.54
C ASN A 330 6.99 -6.00 19.91
N PRO A 331 7.66 -5.40 20.91
CA PRO A 331 7.09 -5.24 22.25
C PRO A 331 5.97 -4.19 22.33
N LYS A 332 5.76 -3.39 21.28
CA LYS A 332 4.76 -2.30 21.25
C LYS A 332 3.46 -2.72 20.57
N ARG A 333 2.87 -3.84 21.02
CA ARG A 333 1.63 -4.38 20.46
C ARG A 333 0.54 -4.54 21.54
N PRO A 334 -0.37 -3.55 21.69
CA PRO A 334 -1.42 -3.58 22.71
C PRO A 334 -2.31 -4.82 22.64
N ILE A 335 -2.64 -5.27 21.43
CA ILE A 335 -3.47 -6.47 21.18
C ILE A 335 -2.81 -7.72 21.78
N SER A 336 -1.55 -7.99 21.42
CA SER A 336 -0.78 -9.11 21.99
C SER A 336 -0.63 -9.02 23.51
N LEU A 337 -0.33 -7.83 24.06
CA LEU A 337 -0.20 -7.64 25.52
C LEU A 337 -1.51 -7.97 26.24
N SER A 338 -2.64 -7.45 25.74
CA SER A 338 -3.96 -7.71 26.31
C SER A 338 -4.34 -9.19 26.20
N ASN A 339 -4.10 -9.82 25.06
CA ASN A 339 -4.42 -11.24 24.87
C ASN A 339 -3.55 -12.15 25.75
N LEU A 340 -2.26 -11.83 25.92
CA LEU A 340 -1.41 -12.55 26.88
C LEU A 340 -1.92 -12.36 28.32
N GLY A 341 -2.34 -11.14 28.69
CA GLY A 341 -3.00 -10.87 29.96
C GLY A 341 -4.27 -11.69 30.15
N TYR A 342 -5.08 -11.84 29.10
CA TYR A 342 -6.27 -12.68 29.11
C TYR A 342 -5.95 -14.16 29.34
N LEU A 343 -4.92 -14.68 28.68
CA LEU A 343 -4.45 -16.06 28.93
C LEU A 343 -3.98 -16.26 30.38
N ARG A 344 -3.25 -15.29 30.96
CA ARG A 344 -2.85 -15.36 32.39
C ARG A 344 -4.06 -15.30 33.33
N ALA A 345 -5.07 -14.50 33.00
CA ALA A 345 -6.32 -14.44 33.77
C ALA A 345 -7.07 -15.78 33.74
N LEU A 346 -7.17 -16.45 32.59
CA LEU A 346 -7.77 -17.79 32.48
C LEU A 346 -7.04 -18.85 33.32
N GLN A 347 -5.73 -18.66 33.54
CA GLN A 347 -4.91 -19.51 34.41
C GLN A 347 -5.01 -19.15 35.90
N GLY A 348 -5.85 -18.19 36.28
CA GLY A 348 -5.97 -17.71 37.66
C GLY A 348 -4.83 -16.80 38.13
N ARG A 349 -3.93 -16.39 37.22
CA ARG A 349 -2.77 -15.53 37.52
C ARG A 349 -3.14 -14.06 37.41
N TRP A 350 -4.02 -13.61 38.29
CA TRP A 350 -4.66 -12.29 38.25
C TRP A 350 -3.67 -11.11 38.27
N ASN A 351 -2.64 -11.20 39.11
CA ASN A 351 -1.63 -10.13 39.23
C ASN A 351 -0.77 -10.01 37.96
N GLU A 352 -0.42 -11.14 37.34
CA GLU A 352 0.31 -11.13 36.06
C GLU A 352 -0.59 -10.57 34.94
N ALA A 353 -1.85 -11.00 34.89
CA ALA A 353 -2.82 -10.49 33.91
C ALA A 353 -2.95 -8.95 33.99
N GLU A 354 -3.05 -8.41 35.19
CA GLU A 354 -3.11 -6.98 35.43
C GLU A 354 -1.87 -6.23 34.90
N GLN A 355 -0.66 -6.74 35.16
CA GLN A 355 0.58 -6.14 34.65
C GLN A 355 0.59 -6.11 33.11
N TRP A 356 0.08 -7.15 32.47
CA TRP A 356 -0.05 -7.19 31.01
C TRP A 356 -1.07 -6.17 30.49
N TYR A 357 -2.22 -6.04 31.13
CA TYR A 357 -3.19 -5.00 30.76
C TYR A 357 -2.65 -3.59 31.00
N ASP A 358 -1.89 -3.37 32.07
CA ASP A 358 -1.25 -2.07 32.33
C ASP A 358 -0.25 -1.70 31.24
N ARG A 359 0.53 -2.66 30.76
CA ARG A 359 1.43 -2.45 29.62
C ARG A 359 0.66 -2.14 28.34
N ALA A 360 -0.45 -2.84 28.09
CA ALA A 360 -1.29 -2.56 26.93
C ALA A 360 -1.88 -1.14 26.99
N LEU A 361 -2.41 -0.74 28.15
CA LEU A 361 -3.03 0.57 28.39
C LEU A 361 -2.01 1.71 28.49
N ALA A 362 -0.74 1.43 28.77
CA ALA A 362 0.33 2.41 28.68
C ALA A 362 0.67 2.76 27.22
N LEU A 363 0.45 1.83 26.28
CA LEU A 363 0.66 2.05 24.85
C LEU A 363 -0.58 2.62 24.18
N ASP A 364 -1.76 2.10 24.52
CA ASP A 364 -3.06 2.58 24.05
C ASP A 364 -4.01 2.73 25.25
N PRO A 365 -4.08 3.94 25.84
CA PRO A 365 -4.93 4.20 26.99
C PRO A 365 -6.42 3.91 26.75
N ASP A 366 -6.89 3.98 25.50
CA ASP A 366 -8.30 3.83 25.14
C ASP A 366 -8.61 2.44 24.57
N TYR A 367 -7.69 1.48 24.71
CA TYR A 367 -7.92 0.12 24.26
C TYR A 367 -9.04 -0.58 25.04
N VAL A 368 -10.25 -0.57 24.47
CA VAL A 368 -11.49 -1.03 25.12
C VAL A 368 -11.39 -2.45 25.67
N GLN A 369 -10.84 -3.39 24.89
CA GLN A 369 -10.75 -4.78 25.34
C GLN A 369 -9.86 -4.95 26.57
N ALA A 370 -8.73 -4.22 26.64
CA ALA A 370 -7.85 -4.26 27.81
C ALA A 370 -8.52 -3.61 29.03
N LEU A 371 -9.29 -2.53 28.86
CA LEU A 371 -10.08 -1.92 29.93
C LEU A 371 -11.14 -2.89 30.48
N LEU A 372 -11.89 -3.56 29.61
CA LEU A 372 -12.90 -4.55 29.98
C LEU A 372 -12.26 -5.73 30.73
N ASN A 373 -11.18 -6.29 30.18
CA ASN A 373 -10.51 -7.43 30.78
C ASN A 373 -9.89 -7.08 32.14
N LYS A 374 -9.28 -5.89 32.28
CA LYS A 374 -8.77 -5.40 33.55
C LYS A 374 -9.89 -5.17 34.56
N ALA A 375 -11.03 -4.62 34.15
CA ALA A 375 -12.19 -4.44 35.01
C ALA A 375 -12.68 -5.78 35.57
N ALA A 376 -12.75 -6.82 34.72
CA ALA A 376 -13.10 -8.18 35.15
C ALA A 376 -12.12 -8.73 36.20
N VAL A 377 -10.81 -8.54 35.99
CA VAL A 377 -9.80 -8.95 36.99
C VAL A 377 -9.97 -8.21 38.33
N ARG A 378 -10.28 -6.90 38.29
CA ARG A 378 -10.55 -6.11 39.51
C ARG A 378 -11.77 -6.61 40.30
N LEU A 379 -12.82 -7.05 39.61
CA LEU A 379 -13.98 -7.65 40.26
C LEU A 379 -13.61 -8.93 41.01
N VAL A 380 -12.81 -9.80 40.39
CA VAL A 380 -12.31 -11.03 41.02
C VAL A 380 -11.42 -10.73 42.23
N GLN A 381 -10.59 -9.69 42.14
CA GLN A 381 -9.75 -9.19 43.24
C GLN A 381 -10.53 -8.42 44.33
N LYS A 382 -11.87 -8.33 44.24
CA LYS A 382 -12.74 -7.61 45.19
C LYS A 382 -12.47 -6.09 45.26
N ASP A 383 -12.08 -5.47 44.15
CA ASP A 383 -11.99 -4.01 43.98
C ASP A 383 -13.06 -3.50 42.98
N PRO A 384 -14.34 -3.43 43.39
CA PRO A 384 -15.42 -2.96 42.53
C PRO A 384 -15.32 -1.46 42.21
N ALA A 385 -14.63 -0.67 43.03
CA ALA A 385 -14.48 0.76 42.82
C ALA A 385 -13.60 1.06 41.59
N THR A 386 -12.47 0.36 41.46
CA THR A 386 -11.64 0.48 40.25
C THR A 386 -12.30 -0.14 39.03
N ALA A 387 -12.98 -1.29 39.18
CA ALA A 387 -13.74 -1.90 38.09
C ALA A 387 -14.79 -0.93 37.53
N ARG A 388 -15.58 -0.28 38.40
CA ARG A 388 -16.59 0.72 37.98
C ARG A 388 -15.97 1.85 37.17
N ARG A 389 -14.85 2.44 37.62
CA ARG A 389 -14.16 3.53 36.90
C ARG A 389 -13.70 3.10 35.50
N LEU A 390 -13.20 1.86 35.36
CA LEU A 390 -12.78 1.31 34.08
C LEU A 390 -13.97 1.08 33.15
N LEU A 391 -15.07 0.53 33.65
CA LEU A 391 -16.29 0.28 32.87
C LEU A 391 -16.97 1.59 32.44
N GLU A 392 -17.01 2.59 33.32
CA GLU A 392 -17.50 3.94 32.97
C GLU A 392 -16.63 4.60 31.89
N ARG A 393 -15.31 4.33 31.90
CA ARG A 393 -14.43 4.77 30.81
C ARG A 393 -14.77 4.08 29.50
N VAL A 394 -15.00 2.76 29.51
CA VAL A 394 -15.45 2.02 28.33
C VAL A 394 -16.74 2.62 27.77
N LEU A 395 -17.72 2.96 28.62
CA LEU A 395 -18.97 3.59 28.15
C LEU A 395 -18.81 5.03 27.65
N ARG A 396 -17.75 5.75 28.02
CA ARG A 396 -17.42 7.05 27.40
C ARG A 396 -16.87 6.87 25.98
N LEU A 397 -16.07 5.82 25.76
CA LEU A 397 -15.48 5.49 24.46
C LEU A 397 -16.51 4.84 23.52
N GLU A 398 -17.27 3.88 24.06
CA GLU A 398 -18.29 3.11 23.36
C GLU A 398 -19.60 3.10 24.17
N PRO A 399 -20.46 4.12 24.00
CA PRO A 399 -21.70 4.23 24.78
C PRO A 399 -22.62 3.01 24.66
N GLN A 400 -22.54 2.27 23.55
CA GLN A 400 -23.39 1.11 23.26
C GLN A 400 -22.77 -0.23 23.69
N ASN A 401 -21.61 -0.24 24.36
CA ASN A 401 -20.93 -1.48 24.75
C ASN A 401 -21.78 -2.27 25.78
N LEU A 402 -22.36 -3.39 25.34
CA LEU A 402 -23.29 -4.19 26.14
C LEU A 402 -22.61 -4.84 27.35
N GLN A 403 -21.37 -5.32 27.17
CA GLN A 403 -20.61 -5.97 28.24
C GLN A 403 -20.34 -5.00 29.39
N ALA A 404 -19.93 -3.77 29.09
CA ALA A 404 -19.69 -2.75 30.10
C ALA A 404 -20.97 -2.35 30.85
N ARG A 405 -22.09 -2.18 30.14
CA ARG A 405 -23.40 -1.86 30.75
C ARG A 405 -23.86 -2.96 31.71
N GLN A 406 -23.79 -4.22 31.27
CA GLN A 406 -24.19 -5.37 32.08
C GLN A 406 -23.32 -5.50 33.34
N ALA A 407 -22.00 -5.37 33.21
CA ALA A 407 -21.08 -5.43 34.35
C ALA A 407 -21.32 -4.29 35.36
N LEU A 408 -21.66 -3.08 34.90
CA LEU A 408 -22.01 -1.97 35.80
C LEU A 408 -23.34 -2.20 36.52
N GLN A 409 -24.34 -2.75 35.84
CA GLN A 409 -25.63 -3.08 36.46
C GLN A 409 -25.47 -4.12 37.57
N GLN A 410 -24.63 -5.13 37.36
CA GLN A 410 -24.29 -6.15 38.37
C GLN A 410 -23.54 -5.58 39.59
N LEU A 411 -22.89 -4.42 39.45
CA LEU A 411 -22.24 -3.71 40.56
C LEU A 411 -23.18 -2.78 41.34
N GLN A 412 -24.40 -2.60 40.87
CA GLN A 412 -25.40 -1.71 41.46
C GLN A 412 -26.52 -2.47 42.21
N GLY A 413 -26.79 -3.71 41.82
CA GLY A 413 -27.62 -4.65 42.57
C GLY A 413 -26.79 -5.46 43.54
#